data_AF-A0A2S5LDG5-F1
#
_entry.id   AF-A0A2S5LDG5-F1
#
_cell.length_a   1.000
_cell.length_b   1.000
_cell.length_c   1.000
_cell.angle_alpha   90.00
_cell.angle_beta   90.00
_cell.angle_gamma   90.00
#
_symmetry.space_group_name_H-M   'P 1'
#
loop_
_entity.id
_entity.type
_entity.pdbx_description
1 polymer ?
#
loop_
_entity_poly.entity_id
_entity_poly.type
_entity_poly.pdbx_seq_one_letter_code
_entity_poly.pdbx_strand_id
1 'polypeptide(L)'
;MRIEISIPNQLLTLLDNFGGVKAKYQVSTAANGVGCEKNSGCTPLGSHIIRAKIGADALPNTVFVGRRPTGEICTPELMAQFPNRDWILTRILWLSGTEIGVNRLGNVDTMQRYIYIHGTPDSTDMSKI
;
A
#
# COMPACT_ATOMS: atom_id res chain seq x y z
N MET A 1 -0.52 -17.67 -5.05
CA MET A 1 0.50 -16.63 -5.24
C MET A 1 0.65 -15.95 -3.90
N ARG A 2 1.85 -15.46 -3.57
CA ARG A 2 2.13 -14.82 -2.30
C ARG A 2 2.87 -13.51 -2.54
N ILE A 3 2.61 -12.53 -1.70
CA ILE A 3 3.36 -11.28 -1.66
C ILE A 3 4.22 -11.31 -0.41
N GLU A 4 5.50 -10.98 -0.56
CA GLU A 4 6.42 -10.74 0.55
C GLU A 4 6.90 -9.29 0.47
N ILE A 5 6.78 -8.55 1.57
CA ILE A 5 7.28 -7.18 1.67
C ILE A 5 8.43 -7.17 2.66
N SER A 6 9.59 -6.75 2.19
CA SER A 6 10.78 -6.53 3.01
C SER A 6 10.90 -5.05 3.32
N ILE A 7 10.67 -4.68 4.57
CA ILE A 7 10.79 -3.30 5.06
C ILE A 7 12.24 -2.81 5.00
N PRO A 8 13.26 -3.57 5.45
CA PRO A 8 14.66 -3.11 5.36
C PRO A 8 15.12 -2.86 3.93
N ASN A 9 14.61 -3.64 2.98
CA ASN A 9 14.98 -3.54 1.57
C ASN A 9 14.02 -2.68 0.73
N GLN A 10 12.95 -2.15 1.32
CA GLN A 10 11.91 -1.40 0.62
C GLN A 10 11.45 -2.10 -0.68
N LEU A 11 11.17 -3.41 -0.55
CA LEU A 11 10.94 -4.29 -1.69
C LEU A 11 9.71 -5.18 -1.49
N LEU A 12 8.83 -5.19 -2.48
CA LEU A 12 7.76 -6.17 -2.64
C LEU A 12 8.19 -7.23 -3.65
N THR A 13 8.14 -8.49 -3.25
CA THR A 13 8.36 -9.66 -4.12
C THR A 13 7.05 -10.40 -4.31
N LEU A 14 6.66 -10.61 -5.57
CA LEU A 14 5.53 -11.45 -5.94
C LEU A 14 6.02 -12.85 -6.25
N LEU A 15 5.52 -13.83 -5.51
CA LEU A 15 5.84 -15.25 -5.63
C LEU A 15 4.66 -16.03 -6.22
N ASP A 16 4.95 -17.03 -7.04
CA ASP A 16 3.97 -18.02 -7.47
C ASP A 16 3.61 -19.02 -6.35
N ASN A 17 2.84 -20.06 -6.68
CA ASN A 17 2.42 -21.08 -5.69
C ASN A 17 3.56 -22.02 -5.27
N PHE A 18 4.66 -22.07 -6.02
CA PHE A 18 5.80 -22.96 -5.82
C PHE A 18 7.00 -22.21 -5.23
N GLY A 19 6.86 -20.92 -4.92
CA GLY A 19 7.93 -20.07 -4.39
C GLY A 19 8.80 -19.41 -5.46
N GLY A 20 8.48 -19.56 -6.74
CA GLY A 20 9.18 -18.88 -7.84
C GLY A 20 8.88 -17.39 -7.87
N VAL A 21 9.92 -16.57 -8.10
CA VAL A 21 9.78 -15.10 -8.21
C VAL A 21 9.13 -14.74 -9.54
N LYS A 22 7.96 -14.12 -9.48
CA LYS A 22 7.21 -13.61 -10.64
C LYS A 22 7.53 -12.16 -10.97
N ALA A 23 7.71 -11.33 -9.95
CA ALA A 23 8.01 -9.90 -10.11
C ALA A 23 8.59 -9.33 -8.82
N LYS A 24 9.26 -8.18 -8.95
CA LYS A 24 9.76 -7.36 -7.84
C LYS A 24 9.40 -5.90 -8.09
N TYR A 25 9.00 -5.20 -7.04
CA TYR A 25 8.63 -3.80 -7.08
C TYR A 25 9.27 -3.07 -5.91
N GLN A 26 9.82 -1.88 -6.15
CA GLN A 26 10.18 -0.98 -5.06
C GLN A 26 8.91 -0.51 -4.37
N VAL A 27 8.98 -0.36 -3.05
CA VAL A 27 7.88 0.15 -2.22
C VAL A 27 8.44 1.16 -1.23
N SER A 28 7.58 2.01 -0.69
CA SER A 28 7.90 2.86 0.45
C SER A 28 6.96 2.48 1.58
N THR A 29 7.53 2.12 2.72
CA THR A 29 6.78 1.81 3.94
C THR A 29 6.81 3.00 4.88
N ALA A 30 6.00 2.98 5.92
CA ALA A 30 5.86 4.14 6.78
C ALA A 30 7.17 4.57 7.48
N ALA A 31 7.40 5.88 7.53
CA ALA A 31 8.54 6.53 8.17
C ALA A 31 8.72 6.15 9.66
N ASN A 32 7.60 5.94 10.36
CA ASN A 32 7.58 5.59 11.78
C ASN A 32 8.02 4.14 12.06
N GLY A 33 8.46 3.40 11.03
CA GLY A 33 8.95 2.04 11.15
C GLY A 33 7.85 1.00 11.35
N VAL A 34 8.15 -0.03 12.13
CA VAL A 34 7.28 -1.19 12.33
C VAL A 34 6.39 -1.03 13.55
N GLY A 35 5.13 -1.47 13.44
CA GLY A 35 4.19 -1.38 14.54
C GLY A 35 2.75 -1.62 14.13
N CYS A 36 1.99 -2.24 15.03
CA CYS A 36 0.61 -2.60 14.78
C CYS A 36 -0.40 -1.69 15.48
N GLU A 37 0.02 -0.87 16.45
CA GLU A 37 -0.90 -0.04 17.23
C GLU A 37 -1.65 0.98 16.38
N LYS A 38 -2.93 1.18 16.69
CA LYS A 38 -3.78 2.19 16.05
C LYS A 38 -3.18 3.57 16.22
N ASN A 39 -3.28 4.39 15.17
CA ASN A 39 -2.75 5.76 15.11
C ASN A 39 -1.22 5.89 15.23
N SER A 40 -0.46 4.80 15.30
CA SER A 40 1.02 4.85 15.35
C SER A 40 1.66 5.39 14.08
N GLY A 41 0.96 5.33 12.95
CA GLY A 41 1.56 5.60 11.64
C GLY A 41 2.62 4.57 11.22
N CYS A 42 2.76 3.44 11.93
CA CYS A 42 3.75 2.40 11.60
C CYS A 42 3.19 1.35 10.62
N THR A 43 4.09 0.66 9.93
CA THR A 43 3.78 -0.48 9.06
C THR A 43 3.60 -1.76 9.89
N PRO A 44 2.45 -2.46 9.84
CA PRO A 44 2.26 -3.68 10.61
C PRO A 44 3.07 -4.85 10.04
N LEU A 45 3.55 -5.72 10.93
CA LEU A 45 4.17 -6.99 10.57
C LEU A 45 3.14 -8.13 10.59
N GLY A 46 3.59 -9.32 10.20
CA GLY A 46 2.81 -10.56 10.23
C GLY A 46 2.01 -10.81 8.96
N SER A 47 1.18 -11.84 9.04
CA SER A 47 0.40 -12.37 7.93
C SER A 47 -0.83 -11.51 7.65
N HIS A 48 -1.07 -11.30 6.37
CA HIS A 48 -2.13 -10.46 5.87
C HIS A 48 -2.80 -11.13 4.67
N ILE A 49 -4.07 -10.79 4.46
CA ILE A 49 -4.81 -11.11 3.25
C ILE A 49 -5.28 -9.82 2.58
N ILE A 50 -5.38 -9.84 1.25
CA ILE A 50 -6.08 -8.78 0.52
C ILE A 50 -7.57 -9.00 0.74
N ARG A 51 -8.20 -8.15 1.56
CA ARG A 51 -9.61 -8.25 1.90
C ARG A 51 -10.52 -7.56 0.88
N ALA A 52 -10.02 -6.50 0.25
CA ALA A 52 -10.71 -5.80 -0.82
C ALA A 52 -9.72 -5.27 -1.85
N LYS A 53 -10.15 -5.23 -3.12
CA LYS A 53 -9.43 -4.61 -4.23
C LYS A 53 -10.31 -3.51 -4.80
N ILE A 54 -9.79 -2.29 -4.85
CA ILE A 54 -10.50 -1.09 -5.29
C ILE A 54 -9.76 -0.53 -6.52
N GLY A 55 -10.49 -0.08 -7.54
CA GLY A 55 -9.89 0.35 -8.81
C GLY A 55 -9.52 -0.81 -9.74
N ALA A 56 -10.36 -1.85 -9.80
CA ALA A 56 -10.17 -2.93 -10.76
C ALA A 56 -10.27 -2.41 -12.21
N ASP A 57 -11.30 -1.60 -12.47
CA ASP A 57 -11.65 -1.04 -13.80
C ASP A 57 -11.30 0.45 -13.93
N ALA A 58 -10.55 1.00 -12.97
CA ALA A 58 -10.08 2.36 -13.05
C ALA A 58 -9.03 2.50 -14.15
N LEU A 59 -9.04 3.64 -14.84
CA LEU A 59 -8.00 3.96 -15.82
C LEU A 59 -6.63 4.07 -15.12
N PRO A 60 -5.52 3.81 -15.83
CA PRO A 60 -4.19 4.11 -15.33
C PRO A 60 -4.12 5.55 -14.81
N ASN A 61 -3.45 5.74 -13.68
CA ASN A 61 -3.26 7.03 -13.01
C ASN A 61 -4.55 7.66 -12.45
N THR A 62 -5.68 6.93 -12.39
CA THR A 62 -6.87 7.41 -11.67
C THR A 62 -6.50 7.74 -10.22
N VAL A 63 -6.85 8.94 -9.77
CA VAL A 63 -6.56 9.42 -8.42
C VAL A 63 -7.67 8.98 -7.45
N PHE A 64 -7.27 8.53 -6.26
CA PHE A 64 -8.18 8.12 -5.20
C PHE A 64 -8.00 9.00 -3.95
N VAL A 65 -9.13 9.35 -3.32
CA VAL A 65 -9.17 9.98 -1.98
C VAL A 65 -10.19 9.23 -1.13
N GLY A 66 -9.83 8.86 0.10
CA GLY A 66 -10.71 8.07 0.96
C GLY A 66 -11.14 6.72 0.35
N ARG A 67 -10.32 6.17 -0.56
CA ARG A 67 -10.58 4.96 -1.37
C ARG A 67 -11.73 5.11 -2.38
N ARG A 68 -12.06 6.33 -2.79
CA ARG A 68 -13.01 6.63 -3.87
C ARG A 68 -12.28 7.32 -5.02
N PRO A 69 -12.57 6.97 -6.28
CA PRO A 69 -11.98 7.68 -7.41
C PRO A 69 -12.47 9.13 -7.39
N THR A 70 -11.56 10.09 -7.64
CA THR A 70 -11.91 11.52 -7.62
C THR A 70 -12.46 12.01 -8.97
N GLY A 71 -12.25 11.23 -10.03
CA GLY A 71 -12.48 11.65 -11.42
C GLY A 71 -11.24 12.30 -12.06
N GLU A 72 -10.19 12.57 -11.29
CA GLU A 72 -8.92 13.06 -11.81
C GLU A 72 -8.05 11.90 -12.32
N ILE A 73 -7.25 12.19 -13.35
CA ILE A 73 -6.12 11.36 -13.78
C ILE A 73 -4.84 12.12 -13.41
N CYS A 74 -3.92 11.46 -12.73
CA CYS A 74 -2.64 12.05 -12.34
C CYS A 74 -1.78 12.30 -13.59
N THR A 75 -1.46 13.57 -13.83
CA THR A 75 -0.56 14.02 -14.90
C THR A 75 0.61 14.81 -14.33
N PRO A 76 1.72 14.97 -15.07
CA PRO A 76 2.84 15.80 -14.65
C PRO A 76 2.44 17.23 -14.26
N GLU A 77 1.50 17.84 -14.99
CA GLU A 77 1.01 19.19 -14.72
C GLU A 77 0.25 19.26 -13.38
N LEU A 78 -0.58 18.25 -13.11
CA LEU A 78 -1.33 18.16 -11.86
C LEU A 78 -0.39 17.91 -10.67
N MET A 79 0.64 17.08 -10.85
CA MET A 79 1.69 16.88 -9.85
C MET A 79 2.47 18.17 -9.56
N ALA A 80 2.81 18.94 -10.60
CA ALA A 80 3.48 20.23 -10.45
C ALA A 80 2.61 21.27 -9.73
N GLN A 81 1.29 21.24 -9.96
CA GLN A 81 0.33 22.11 -9.27
C GLN A 81 0.18 21.76 -7.78
N PHE A 82 0.26 20.47 -7.44
CA PHE A 82 0.10 19.96 -6.07
C PHE A 82 1.30 19.11 -5.64
N PRO A 83 2.50 19.72 -5.46
CA PRO A 83 3.75 18.98 -5.27
C PRO A 83 3.82 18.21 -3.95
N ASN A 84 3.01 18.58 -2.96
CA ASN A 84 2.98 17.97 -1.63
C ASN A 84 1.77 17.04 -1.42
N ARG A 85 0.96 16.78 -2.46
CA ARG A 85 -0.20 15.89 -2.35
C ARG A 85 0.28 14.44 -2.31
N ASP A 86 -0.29 13.66 -1.39
CA ASP A 86 -0.15 12.21 -1.40
C ASP A 86 -1.01 11.60 -2.52
N TRP A 87 -0.34 10.92 -3.46
CA TRP A 87 -0.96 10.39 -4.68
C TRP A 87 -1.25 8.90 -4.53
N ILE A 88 -2.52 8.57 -4.38
CA ILE A 88 -3.00 7.18 -4.39
C ILE A 88 -3.58 6.89 -5.77
N LEU A 89 -2.89 6.08 -6.56
CA LEU A 89 -3.20 5.90 -7.98
C LEU A 89 -3.66 4.49 -8.33
N THR A 90 -4.52 4.41 -9.35
CA THR A 90 -4.93 3.23 -10.12
C THR A 90 -5.67 2.16 -9.31
N ARG A 91 -5.08 1.65 -8.23
CA ARG A 91 -5.58 0.52 -7.47
C ARG A 91 -5.17 0.59 -6.01
N ILE A 92 -6.06 0.13 -5.15
CA ILE A 92 -5.83 -0.06 -3.71
C ILE A 92 -6.09 -1.53 -3.37
N LEU A 93 -5.13 -2.18 -2.75
CA LEU A 93 -5.24 -3.53 -2.18
C LEU A 93 -5.35 -3.40 -0.67
N TRP A 94 -6.58 -3.41 -0.15
CA TRP A 94 -6.85 -3.22 1.26
C TRP A 94 -6.58 -4.49 2.05
N LEU A 95 -5.68 -4.39 3.03
CA LEU A 95 -5.19 -5.51 3.80
C LEU A 95 -6.02 -5.75 5.06
N SER A 96 -6.11 -7.01 5.46
CA SER A 96 -6.63 -7.44 6.75
C SER A 96 -5.64 -8.40 7.38
N GLY A 97 -5.27 -8.14 8.63
CA GLY A 97 -4.39 -9.02 9.39
C GLY A 97 -5.09 -10.34 9.71
N THR A 98 -4.30 -11.40 9.90
CA THR A 98 -4.81 -12.74 10.22
C THR A 98 -4.42 -13.24 11.60
N GLU A 99 -3.65 -12.46 12.36
CA GLU A 99 -3.08 -12.87 13.65
C GLU A 99 -3.70 -12.07 14.80
N ILE A 100 -4.60 -12.71 15.56
CA ILE A 100 -5.37 -12.08 16.64
C ILE A 100 -4.41 -11.53 17.71
N GLY A 101 -4.60 -10.26 18.08
CA GLY A 101 -3.77 -9.58 19.07
C GLY A 101 -2.40 -9.12 18.56
N VAL A 102 -2.04 -9.46 17.31
CA VAL A 102 -0.80 -9.00 16.65
C VAL A 102 -1.12 -7.96 15.58
N ASN A 103 -1.97 -8.30 14.61
CA ASN A 103 -2.37 -7.41 13.52
C ASN A 103 -3.88 -7.52 13.19
N ARG A 104 -4.64 -8.24 14.03
CA ARG A 104 -6.07 -8.51 13.85
C ARG A 104 -6.82 -8.31 15.17
N LEU A 105 -7.96 -7.62 15.08
CA LEU A 105 -8.84 -7.21 16.18
C LEU A 105 -8.18 -6.25 17.18
N GLY A 106 -9.00 -5.65 18.03
CA GLY A 106 -8.56 -4.72 19.09
C GLY A 106 -7.83 -3.49 18.55
N ASN A 107 -6.85 -3.01 19.30
CA ASN A 107 -6.09 -1.80 18.95
C ASN A 107 -5.02 -2.05 17.88
N VAL A 108 -4.90 -3.27 17.37
CA VAL A 108 -3.85 -3.65 16.40
C VAL A 108 -4.41 -4.03 15.03
N ASP A 109 -5.72 -3.90 14.81
CA ASP A 109 -6.38 -4.38 13.60
C ASP A 109 -5.94 -3.62 12.33
N THR A 110 -5.24 -4.30 11.43
CA THR A 110 -4.73 -3.75 10.16
C THR A 110 -5.84 -3.13 9.31
N MET A 111 -7.01 -3.77 9.22
CA MET A 111 -8.07 -3.29 8.31
C MET A 111 -8.70 -2.01 8.87
N GLN A 112 -8.96 -1.96 10.17
CA GLN A 112 -9.47 -0.75 10.85
C GLN A 112 -8.46 0.40 10.83
N ARG A 113 -7.17 0.09 10.74
CA ARG A 113 -6.08 1.07 10.57
C ARG A 113 -5.92 1.56 9.12
N TYR A 114 -6.76 1.09 8.19
CA TYR A 114 -6.72 1.48 6.78
C TYR A 114 -5.38 1.19 6.09
N ILE A 115 -4.71 0.09 6.44
CA ILE A 115 -3.45 -0.29 5.81
C ILE A 115 -3.73 -0.94 4.45
N TYR A 116 -3.11 -0.43 3.39
CA TYR A 116 -3.26 -0.94 2.03
C TYR A 116 -1.99 -0.76 1.21
N ILE A 117 -1.87 -1.54 0.13
CA ILE A 117 -0.88 -1.33 -0.92
C ILE A 117 -1.56 -0.51 -2.02
N HIS A 118 -0.91 0.53 -2.52
CA HIS A 118 -1.42 1.36 -3.61
C HIS A 118 -0.32 1.74 -4.61
N GLY A 119 -0.74 2.21 -5.78
CA GLY A 119 0.16 2.85 -6.74
C GLY A 119 0.45 4.30 -6.36
N THR A 120 1.59 4.80 -6.85
CA THR A 120 2.08 6.18 -6.75
C THR A 120 2.61 6.59 -8.14
N PRO A 121 2.84 7.87 -8.44
CA PRO A 121 3.47 8.27 -9.70
C PRO A 121 4.82 7.58 -9.92
N ASP A 122 5.16 7.28 -11.18
CA ASP A 122 6.44 6.66 -11.54
C ASP A 122 7.65 7.52 -11.17
N SER A 123 7.46 8.84 -11.06
CA SER A 123 8.48 9.81 -10.65
C SER A 123 8.67 9.91 -9.13
N THR A 124 7.86 9.20 -8.33
CA THR A 124 7.98 9.22 -6.87
C THR A 124 9.32 8.62 -6.44
N ASP A 125 10.04 9.36 -5.61
CA ASP A 125 11.28 8.86 -5.01
C ASP A 125 10.97 7.82 -3.92
N MET A 126 11.11 6.55 -4.28
CA MET A 126 10.84 5.42 -3.39
C MET A 126 11.95 5.16 -2.35
N SER A 127 13.06 5.92 -2.41
CA SER A 127 14.22 5.73 -1.52
C SER A 127 14.10 6.39 -0.16
N LYS A 128 13.08 7.23 0.05
CA LYS A 128 12.86 7.97 1.29
C LYS A 128 11.95 7.19 2.23
N ILE A 129 12.48 6.88 3.42
CA ILE A 129 11.72 6.45 4.60
C ILE A 129 11.45 7.69 5.44
#